data_AF-A0A845GWL6-F1
#
_entry.id   AF-A0A845GWL6-F1
#
_cell.length_a   1.000
_cell.length_b   1.000
_cell.length_c   1.000
_cell.angle_alpha   90.00
_cell.angle_beta   90.00
_cell.angle_gamma   90.00
#
_symmetry.space_group_name_H-M   'P 1'
#
loop_
_entity.id
_entity.type
_entity.pdbx_description
1 polymer ?
#
loop_
_entity_poly.entity_id
_entity_poly.type
_entity_poly.pdbx_seq_one_letter_code
_entity_poly.pdbx_strand_id
1 'polypeptide(L)'
;MIEITTSELDQQQQQDSLQAHFQPNFSADEIEQVYHLKRAQPLLQVFTALFHGGFDGVLVRLLVLRELASDAASSTFSRADINTRLAYLLPESLETVLMRLRTNQLLAWDAQQAVYRVTPMARNVLSAIDGLLALGKEEDNADMGFLLSQVAGAQVMGGVTVEQLNHLLGRLVDLTEEFSDAIASGSEFRLRASQAKWHTACDWVEKGSEILRAILSDENADGATHKAAQAIGRAQSALLNMQGMFSRALNQIERQRVHLGQSGLSTTDIKRWLLLHEDLASLATDAIDQPVVPLFITPAEMIDVAETELLQDRAVSAVSNGLPTGTDAPTTISDGPQMQRELDDWLARLSDFAALGNFPSIAAEGPKSIPVQDSLLPASFAVASYRASMLPLLGDADEARLQGATAELARLPVKFTPTDEMIQLPDLHVAAMSLASLSLSLNTEGDKSDE
;
A
#
# COMPACT_ATOMS: atom_id res chain seq x y z
N MET A 1 3.37 54.16 34.49
CA MET A 1 2.20 53.56 35.18
C MET A 1 1.33 53.03 34.06
N ILE A 2 1.50 51.75 33.73
CA ILE A 2 0.86 51.10 32.57
C ILE A 2 -0.47 50.57 33.09
N GLU A 3 -1.58 51.21 32.71
CA GLU A 3 -2.92 50.64 32.87
C GLU A 3 -3.02 49.44 31.94
N ILE A 4 -2.83 48.25 32.49
CA ILE A 4 -3.21 47.00 31.82
C ILE A 4 -4.74 46.98 31.85
N THR A 5 -5.33 47.17 30.68
CA THR A 5 -6.78 47.14 30.45
C THR A 5 -7.33 45.78 30.87
N THR A 6 -8.27 45.79 31.82
CA THR A 6 -8.98 44.63 32.36
C THR A 6 -9.59 43.72 31.28
N SER A 7 -9.88 44.27 30.09
CA SER A 7 -10.42 43.50 28.96
C SER A 7 -9.44 42.55 28.30
N GLU A 8 -8.13 42.83 28.32
CA GLU A 8 -7.11 41.93 27.75
C GLU A 8 -6.87 40.71 28.66
N LEU A 9 -6.96 40.92 29.97
CA LEU A 9 -6.87 39.87 30.98
C LEU A 9 -8.08 38.91 30.92
N ASP A 10 -9.30 39.44 30.74
CA ASP A 10 -10.51 38.63 30.60
C ASP A 10 -10.52 37.81 29.31
N GLN A 11 -10.01 38.36 28.20
CA GLN A 11 -9.90 37.64 26.92
C GLN A 11 -8.85 36.51 26.97
N GLN A 12 -7.72 36.72 27.63
CA GLN A 12 -6.71 35.68 27.86
C GLN A 12 -7.23 34.56 28.78
N GLN A 13 -7.93 34.92 29.87
CA GLN A 13 -8.55 33.91 30.75
C GLN A 13 -9.65 33.11 30.06
N GLN A 14 -10.39 33.72 29.13
CA GLN A 14 -11.35 32.99 28.31
C GLN A 14 -10.68 32.04 27.33
N GLN A 15 -9.58 32.44 26.66
CA GLN A 15 -8.81 31.57 25.76
C GLN A 15 -8.15 30.37 26.48
N ASP A 16 -7.70 30.55 27.72
CA ASP A 16 -7.10 29.47 28.53
C ASP A 16 -8.14 28.59 29.25
N SER A 17 -9.44 28.89 29.13
CA SER A 17 -10.49 28.11 29.77
C SER A 17 -10.82 26.85 28.95
N LEU A 18 -11.08 25.72 29.64
CA LEU A 18 -11.52 24.47 28.98
C LEU A 18 -12.70 24.70 28.03
N GLN A 19 -13.59 25.63 28.39
CA GLN A 19 -14.77 26.00 27.62
C GLN A 19 -14.45 26.57 26.23
N ALA A 20 -13.29 27.21 26.03
CA ALA A 20 -12.88 27.75 24.74
C ALA A 20 -12.67 26.68 23.65
N HIS A 21 -12.47 25.42 24.06
CA HIS A 21 -12.36 24.29 23.14
C HIS A 21 -13.73 23.71 22.72
N PHE A 22 -14.84 24.18 23.31
CA PHE A 22 -16.18 23.72 23.01
C PHE A 22 -16.93 24.72 22.14
N GLN A 23 -17.87 24.21 21.34
CA GLN A 23 -18.77 25.09 20.59
C GLN A 23 -19.60 25.95 21.56
N PRO A 24 -20.00 27.18 21.20
CA PRO A 24 -20.66 28.12 22.11
C PRO A 24 -21.94 27.59 22.77
N ASN A 25 -22.60 26.60 22.15
CA ASN A 25 -23.86 26.03 22.61
C ASN A 25 -23.69 24.79 23.52
N PHE A 26 -22.47 24.36 23.80
CA PHE A 26 -22.19 23.18 24.64
C PHE A 26 -21.37 23.60 25.85
N SER A 27 -21.90 23.39 27.04
CA SER A 27 -21.16 23.60 28.29
C SER A 27 -20.26 22.40 28.57
N ALA A 28 -18.97 22.62 28.81
CA ALA A 28 -18.04 21.56 29.20
C ALA A 28 -18.46 20.89 30.51
N ASP A 29 -19.17 21.60 31.40
CA ASP A 29 -19.65 21.07 32.69
C ASP A 29 -20.85 20.13 32.56
N GLU A 30 -21.56 20.17 31.42
CA GLU A 30 -22.70 19.30 31.16
C GLU A 30 -22.29 17.93 30.59
N ILE A 31 -21.01 17.75 30.26
CA ILE A 31 -20.48 16.52 29.68
C ILE A 31 -19.97 15.61 30.80
N GLU A 32 -20.62 14.45 30.97
CA GLU A 32 -20.29 13.47 32.00
C GLU A 32 -18.81 13.03 31.95
N GLN A 33 -18.25 12.83 30.76
CA GLN A 33 -16.84 12.47 30.58
C GLN A 33 -15.90 13.57 31.08
N VAL A 34 -16.25 14.84 30.90
CA VAL A 34 -15.46 15.96 31.42
C VAL A 34 -15.50 15.99 32.94
N TYR A 35 -16.65 15.67 33.55
CA TYR A 35 -16.76 15.55 35.00
C TYR A 35 -15.83 14.48 35.57
N HIS A 36 -15.78 13.29 34.95
CA HIS A 36 -14.85 12.22 35.35
C HIS A 36 -13.38 12.66 35.26
N LEU A 37 -13.00 13.34 34.17
CA LEU A 37 -11.64 13.86 33.99
C LEU A 37 -11.29 14.96 34.99
N LYS A 38 -12.22 15.86 35.32
CA LYS A 38 -12.05 16.87 36.36
C LYS A 38 -11.82 16.24 37.73
N ARG A 39 -12.51 15.13 38.07
CA ARG A 39 -12.23 14.36 39.29
C ARG A 39 -10.82 13.75 39.30
N ALA A 40 -10.29 13.40 38.14
CA ALA A 40 -8.93 12.88 37.98
C ALA A 40 -7.85 13.97 37.87
N GLN A 41 -8.19 15.26 38.04
CA GLN A 41 -7.27 16.39 37.86
C GLN A 41 -5.93 16.25 38.60
N PRO A 42 -5.85 15.81 39.88
CA PRO A 42 -4.56 15.65 40.55
C PRO A 42 -3.64 14.63 39.86
N LEU A 43 -4.21 13.55 39.33
CA LEU A 43 -3.48 12.53 38.57
C LEU A 43 -3.02 13.08 37.21
N LEU A 44 -3.89 13.83 36.52
CA LEU A 44 -3.54 14.46 35.25
C LEU A 44 -2.41 15.49 35.40
N GLN A 45 -2.42 16.27 36.50
CA GLN A 45 -1.33 17.21 36.80
C GLN A 45 0.01 16.50 37.03
N VAL A 46 0.00 15.36 37.72
CA VAL A 46 1.18 14.52 37.87
C VAL A 46 1.72 14.05 36.52
N PHE A 47 0.85 13.61 35.62
CA PHE A 47 1.26 13.21 34.28
C PHE A 47 1.84 14.39 33.49
N THR A 48 1.22 15.56 33.55
CA THR A 48 1.81 16.78 32.98
C THR A 48 3.19 17.05 33.57
N ALA A 49 3.37 16.94 34.88
CA ALA A 49 4.65 17.17 35.54
C ALA A 49 5.74 16.15 35.16
N LEU A 50 5.38 14.91 34.86
CA LEU A 50 6.29 13.84 34.47
C LEU A 50 6.62 13.85 32.97
N PHE A 51 5.66 14.25 32.13
CA PHE A 51 5.77 14.14 30.67
C PHE A 51 5.97 15.48 29.95
N HIS A 52 5.91 16.62 30.65
CA HIS A 52 6.12 17.93 30.02
C HIS A 52 7.57 18.19 29.57
N GLY A 53 7.77 18.77 28.39
CA GLY A 53 9.08 19.16 27.85
C GLY A 53 9.67 18.13 26.87
N GLY A 54 10.97 18.24 26.58
CA GLY A 54 11.65 17.33 25.66
C GLY A 54 11.80 15.90 26.20
N PHE A 55 11.92 14.94 25.28
CA PHE A 55 11.98 13.50 25.58
C PHE A 55 13.07 13.13 26.60
N ASP A 56 14.29 13.67 26.45
CA ASP A 56 15.39 13.37 27.38
C ASP A 56 15.06 13.83 28.80
N GLY A 57 14.42 14.98 28.96
CA GLY A 57 13.97 15.48 30.25
C GLY A 57 12.88 14.61 30.88
N VAL A 58 12.01 14.01 30.08
CA VAL A 58 11.04 12.98 30.53
C VAL A 58 11.78 11.76 31.04
N LEU A 59 12.74 11.26 30.26
CA LEU A 59 13.49 10.06 30.58
C LEU A 59 14.27 10.20 31.89
N VAL A 60 14.93 11.33 32.12
CA VAL A 60 15.64 11.59 33.38
C VAL A 60 14.68 11.65 34.56
N ARG A 61 13.49 12.28 34.44
CA ARG A 61 12.50 12.32 35.53
C ARG A 61 11.99 10.92 35.89
N LEU A 62 11.65 10.13 34.88
CA LEU A 62 11.19 8.75 35.09
C LEU A 62 12.30 7.89 35.69
N LEU A 63 13.55 8.03 35.24
CA LEU A 63 14.70 7.34 35.78
C LEU A 63 14.89 7.64 37.27
N VAL A 64 14.93 8.93 37.65
CA VAL A 64 15.08 9.34 39.05
C VAL A 64 13.91 8.82 39.90
N LEU A 65 12.67 8.98 39.43
CA LEU A 65 11.50 8.53 40.18
C LEU A 65 11.52 7.01 40.39
N ARG A 66 11.86 6.24 39.35
CA ARG A 66 11.94 4.77 39.39
C ARG A 66 13.05 4.30 40.32
N GLU A 67 14.23 4.91 40.26
CA GLU A 67 15.37 4.57 41.11
C GLU A 67 15.08 4.81 42.60
N LEU A 68 14.34 5.87 42.92
CA LEU A 68 13.91 6.14 44.30
C LEU A 68 12.77 5.23 44.76
N ALA A 69 11.98 4.67 43.84
CA ALA A 69 10.85 3.81 44.16
C ALA A 69 11.18 2.31 44.14
N SER A 70 12.29 1.91 43.50
CA SER A 70 12.72 0.51 43.33
C SER A 70 13.16 -0.14 44.65
N ASP A 71 13.58 0.65 45.64
CA ASP A 71 14.02 0.15 46.93
C ASP A 71 12.82 -0.22 47.82
N ALA A 72 12.64 -1.52 48.05
CA ALA A 72 11.62 -2.04 48.96
C ALA A 72 12.05 -1.99 50.44
N ALA A 73 13.35 -1.86 50.72
CA ALA A 73 13.89 -1.89 52.08
C ALA A 73 13.92 -0.51 52.74
N SER A 74 14.02 0.57 51.94
CA SER A 74 14.04 1.95 52.43
C SER A 74 12.92 2.78 51.82
N SER A 75 12.09 3.40 52.68
CA SER A 75 11.04 4.35 52.27
C SER A 75 11.46 5.82 52.37
N THR A 76 12.70 6.06 52.78
CA THR A 76 13.29 7.38 53.05
C THR A 76 14.68 7.48 52.47
N PHE A 77 14.99 8.61 51.85
CA PHE A 77 16.29 8.88 51.24
C PHE A 77 16.84 10.22 51.72
N SER A 78 18.01 10.23 52.36
CA SER A 78 18.71 11.48 52.62
C SER A 78 19.27 12.04 51.32
N ARG A 79 19.62 13.33 51.31
CA ARG A 79 20.20 13.93 50.11
C ARG A 79 21.52 13.27 49.68
N ALA A 80 22.32 12.82 50.65
CA ALA A 80 23.57 12.11 50.38
C ALA A 80 23.30 10.75 49.70
N ASP A 81 22.26 10.03 50.14
CA ASP A 81 21.89 8.73 49.54
C ASP A 81 21.48 8.90 48.08
N ILE A 82 20.65 9.92 47.79
CA ILE A 82 20.19 10.21 46.43
C ILE A 82 21.38 10.55 45.52
N ASN A 83 22.27 11.44 45.96
CA ASN A 83 23.46 11.81 45.19
C ASN A 83 24.39 10.62 44.94
N THR A 84 24.49 9.68 45.89
CA THR A 84 25.31 8.48 45.76
C THR A 84 24.69 7.50 44.75
N ARG A 85 23.38 7.26 44.82
CA ARG A 85 22.66 6.36 43.90
C ARG A 85 22.63 6.89 42.46
N LEU A 86 22.48 8.20 42.32
CA LEU A 86 22.32 8.88 41.04
C LEU A 86 23.59 9.67 40.65
N ALA A 87 24.77 9.21 41.08
CA ALA A 87 26.05 9.88 40.86
C ALA A 87 26.42 10.06 39.38
N TYR A 88 25.77 9.33 38.47
CA TYR A 88 25.94 9.46 37.03
C TYR A 88 25.14 10.65 36.43
N LEU A 89 24.28 11.32 37.20
CA LEU A 89 23.55 12.52 36.77
C LEU A 89 24.28 13.80 37.21
N LEU A 90 24.21 14.84 36.38
CA LEU A 90 24.70 16.17 36.75
C LEU A 90 23.92 16.72 37.96
N PRO A 91 24.59 17.30 38.98
CA PRO A 91 23.92 17.78 40.19
C PRO A 91 22.78 18.77 39.93
N GLU A 92 22.96 19.67 38.97
CA GLU A 92 21.96 20.68 38.57
C GLU A 92 20.72 20.08 37.90
N SER A 93 20.92 19.02 37.09
CA SER A 93 19.83 18.27 36.47
C SER A 93 19.04 17.51 37.54
N LEU A 94 19.75 16.83 38.44
CA LEU A 94 19.14 16.12 39.57
C LEU A 94 18.35 17.06 40.49
N GLU A 95 18.88 18.24 40.82
CA GLU A 95 18.16 19.24 41.62
C GLU A 95 16.86 19.70 40.94
N THR A 96 16.93 19.96 39.64
CA THR A 96 15.77 20.38 38.84
C THR A 96 14.68 19.30 38.86
N VAL A 97 15.07 18.04 38.71
CA VAL A 97 14.15 16.89 38.76
C VAL A 97 13.55 16.72 40.15
N LEU A 98 14.36 16.72 41.21
CA LEU A 98 13.88 16.60 42.59
C LEU A 98 12.93 17.74 42.97
N MET A 99 13.24 18.98 42.57
CA MET A 99 12.35 20.12 42.76
C MET A 99 11.02 19.89 42.06
N ARG A 100 11.03 19.49 40.78
CA ARG A 100 9.78 19.22 40.03
C ARG A 100 8.97 18.09 40.64
N LEU A 101 9.59 16.97 40.99
CA LEU A 101 8.90 15.84 41.63
C LEU A 101 8.31 16.26 42.99
N ARG A 102 9.01 17.10 43.76
CA ARG A 102 8.51 17.62 45.04
C ARG A 102 7.34 18.58 44.86
N THR A 103 7.46 19.56 43.97
CA THR A 103 6.40 20.55 43.71
C THR A 103 5.10 19.90 43.22
N ASN A 104 5.21 18.77 42.51
CA ASN A 104 4.06 18.02 42.00
C ASN A 104 3.68 16.82 42.89
N GLN A 105 4.05 16.84 44.17
CA GLN A 105 3.64 15.86 45.19
C GLN A 105 4.02 14.40 44.88
N LEU A 106 5.03 14.17 44.05
CA LEU A 106 5.60 12.84 43.79
C LEU A 106 6.67 12.48 44.80
N LEU A 107 7.34 13.49 45.36
CA LEU A 107 8.22 13.37 46.50
C LEU A 107 7.75 14.27 47.65
N ALA A 108 7.73 13.73 48.86
CA ALA A 108 7.52 14.49 50.08
C ALA A 108 8.85 14.75 50.76
N TRP A 109 9.10 15.98 51.20
CA TRP A 109 10.25 16.33 52.03
C TRP A 109 9.84 16.32 53.49
N ASP A 110 10.48 15.47 54.29
CA ASP A 110 10.32 15.42 55.75
C ASP A 110 11.40 16.30 56.39
N ALA A 111 10.99 17.48 56.86
CA ALA A 111 11.91 18.44 57.46
C ALA A 111 12.47 17.98 58.81
N GLN A 112 11.80 17.09 59.54
CA GLN A 112 12.27 16.63 60.85
C GLN A 112 13.42 15.64 60.70
N GLN A 113 13.34 14.77 59.70
CA GLN A 113 14.34 13.73 59.44
C GLN A 113 15.32 14.13 58.33
N ALA A 114 15.09 15.24 57.63
CA ALA A 114 15.87 15.70 56.49
C ALA A 114 15.98 14.65 55.37
N VAL A 115 14.86 13.97 55.09
CA VAL A 115 14.78 12.90 54.08
C VAL A 115 13.64 13.13 53.11
N TYR A 116 13.81 12.65 51.89
CA TYR A 116 12.76 12.53 50.89
C TYR A 116 12.02 11.20 51.04
N ARG A 117 10.71 11.22 50.79
CA ARG A 117 9.84 10.05 50.75
C ARG A 117 9.11 10.02 49.40
N VAL A 118 9.06 8.84 48.78
CA VAL A 118 8.22 8.63 47.59
C VAL A 118 6.76 8.56 48.03
N THR A 119 5.89 9.37 47.42
CA THR A 119 4.47 9.43 47.80
C THR A 119 3.69 8.23 47.25
N PRO A 120 2.52 7.89 47.84
CA PRO A 120 1.65 6.85 47.27
C PRO A 120 1.24 7.14 45.82
N MET A 121 0.99 8.41 45.49
CA MET A 121 0.66 8.82 44.12
C MET A 121 1.79 8.49 43.14
N ALA A 122 3.05 8.76 43.51
CA ALA A 122 4.21 8.39 42.70
C ALA A 122 4.31 6.88 42.47
N ARG A 123 4.05 6.06 43.51
CA ARG A 123 4.06 4.60 43.40
C ARG A 123 2.96 4.08 42.48
N ASN A 124 1.75 4.65 42.58
CA ASN A 124 0.64 4.30 41.70
C ASN A 124 0.94 4.63 40.24
N VAL A 125 1.51 5.82 39.97
CA VAL A 125 1.88 6.23 38.60
C VAL A 125 2.99 5.37 38.04
N LEU A 126 4.03 5.06 38.82
CA LEU A 126 5.06 4.12 38.39
C LEU A 126 4.50 2.73 38.10
N SER A 127 3.58 2.24 38.93
CA SER A 127 2.95 0.93 38.72
C SER A 127 2.12 0.91 37.43
N ALA A 128 1.41 1.99 37.12
CA ALA A 128 0.68 2.14 35.87
C ALA A 128 1.63 2.18 34.65
N ILE A 129 2.74 2.92 34.74
CA ILE A 129 3.76 2.98 33.69
C ILE A 129 4.42 1.61 33.49
N ASP A 130 4.84 0.93 34.56
CA ASP A 130 5.42 -0.40 34.48
C ASP A 130 4.43 -1.41 33.88
N GLY A 131 3.14 -1.31 34.20
CA GLY A 131 2.07 -2.11 33.58
C GLY A 131 1.94 -1.86 32.08
N LEU A 132 1.96 -0.61 31.63
CA LEU A 132 1.94 -0.25 30.21
C LEU A 132 3.19 -0.73 29.48
N LEU A 133 4.36 -0.62 30.11
CA LEU A 133 5.63 -1.10 29.56
C LEU A 133 5.70 -2.63 29.51
N ALA A 134 5.04 -3.33 30.44
CA ALA A 134 4.91 -4.79 30.40
C ALA A 134 3.96 -5.23 29.27
N LEU A 135 2.82 -4.53 29.11
CA LEU A 135 1.88 -4.78 28.02
C LEU A 135 2.54 -4.62 26.64
N GLY A 136 3.34 -3.55 26.46
CA GLY A 136 4.08 -3.33 25.21
C GLY A 136 5.24 -4.31 24.97
N LYS A 137 5.63 -5.14 25.95
CA LYS A 137 6.64 -6.20 25.77
C LYS A 137 6.02 -7.56 25.44
N GLU A 138 4.74 -7.74 25.71
CA GLU A 138 4.01 -9.00 25.52
C GLU A 138 3.07 -8.93 24.31
N GLU A 139 3.51 -8.28 23.23
CA GLU A 139 2.72 -7.93 22.02
C GLU A 139 1.90 -9.07 21.38
N ASP A 140 2.11 -10.35 21.74
CA ASP A 140 1.45 -11.45 21.04
C ASP A 140 0.58 -12.41 21.87
N ASN A 141 0.65 -12.49 23.21
CA ASN A 141 -0.03 -13.59 23.92
C ASN A 141 -0.75 -13.27 25.26
N ALA A 142 -0.51 -12.14 25.91
CA ALA A 142 -0.95 -11.94 27.31
C ALA A 142 -2.14 -10.98 27.51
N ASP A 143 -2.49 -10.15 26.52
CA ASP A 143 -3.47 -9.06 26.68
C ASP A 143 -4.86 -9.53 27.12
N MET A 144 -5.37 -10.61 26.52
CA MET A 144 -6.70 -11.15 26.84
C MET A 144 -6.76 -11.75 28.24
N GLY A 145 -5.69 -12.42 28.66
CA GLY A 145 -5.59 -12.98 30.00
C GLY A 145 -5.58 -11.89 31.06
N PHE A 146 -4.86 -10.80 30.80
CA PHE A 146 -4.86 -9.63 31.65
C PHE A 146 -6.24 -8.96 31.74
N LEU A 147 -6.88 -8.67 30.59
CA LEU A 147 -8.21 -8.06 30.56
C LEU A 147 -9.27 -8.92 31.27
N LEU A 148 -9.26 -10.24 31.04
CA LEU A 148 -10.16 -11.15 31.73
C LEU A 148 -9.87 -11.25 33.23
N SER A 149 -8.60 -11.22 33.65
CA SER A 149 -8.24 -11.20 35.07
C SER A 149 -8.71 -9.92 35.76
N GLN A 150 -8.66 -8.78 35.07
CA GLN A 150 -9.18 -7.52 35.57
C GLN A 150 -10.70 -7.56 35.70
N VAL A 151 -11.42 -8.08 34.69
CA VAL A 151 -12.88 -8.25 34.73
C VAL A 151 -13.28 -9.24 35.84
N ALA A 152 -12.56 -10.35 36.00
CA ALA A 152 -12.80 -11.33 37.06
C ALA A 152 -12.58 -10.72 38.46
N GLY A 153 -11.47 -10.01 38.66
CA GLY A 153 -11.15 -9.35 39.92
C GLY A 153 -12.15 -8.25 40.28
N ALA A 154 -12.55 -7.44 39.30
CA ALA A 154 -13.56 -6.40 39.48
C ALA A 154 -14.93 -6.97 39.85
N GLN A 155 -15.33 -8.10 39.24
CA GLN A 155 -16.60 -8.74 39.59
C GLN A 155 -16.64 -9.27 41.02
N VAL A 156 -15.53 -9.79 41.54
CA VAL A 156 -15.43 -10.25 42.94
C VAL A 156 -15.47 -9.08 43.93
N MET A 157 -14.99 -7.89 43.52
CA MET A 157 -14.85 -6.71 44.40
C MET A 157 -16.07 -5.78 44.42
N GLY A 158 -17.13 -6.06 43.66
CA GLY A 158 -18.38 -5.29 43.73
C GLY A 158 -18.93 -4.76 42.42
N GLY A 159 -18.48 -5.30 41.29
CA GLY A 159 -19.07 -5.05 39.96
C GLY A 159 -18.05 -4.63 38.92
N VAL A 160 -18.24 -5.08 37.68
CA VAL A 160 -17.41 -4.71 36.53
C VAL A 160 -17.88 -3.37 35.95
N THR A 161 -16.95 -2.52 35.53
CA THR A 161 -17.30 -1.27 34.84
C THR A 161 -17.59 -1.51 33.36
N VAL A 162 -18.48 -0.70 32.79
CA VAL A 162 -18.80 -0.74 31.34
C VAL A 162 -17.56 -0.52 30.47
N GLU A 163 -16.61 0.31 30.93
CA GLU A 163 -15.34 0.56 30.24
C GLU A 163 -14.47 -0.70 30.15
N GLN A 164 -14.33 -1.45 31.25
CA GLN A 164 -13.59 -2.72 31.26
C GLN A 164 -14.21 -3.75 30.31
N LEU A 165 -15.55 -3.82 30.27
CA LEU A 165 -16.27 -4.68 29.33
C LEU A 165 -16.06 -4.25 27.88
N ASN A 166 -16.08 -2.94 27.60
CA ASN A 166 -15.83 -2.42 26.26
C ASN A 166 -14.39 -2.69 25.77
N HIS A 167 -13.39 -2.63 26.66
CA HIS A 167 -12.02 -3.02 26.30
C HIS A 167 -11.91 -4.50 25.96
N LEU A 168 -12.53 -5.38 26.76
CA LEU A 168 -12.58 -6.80 26.47
C LEU A 168 -13.30 -7.08 25.14
N LEU A 169 -14.41 -6.37 24.89
CA LEU A 169 -15.17 -6.47 23.65
C LEU A 169 -14.32 -6.06 22.44
N GLY A 170 -13.65 -4.90 22.51
CA GLY A 170 -12.76 -4.41 21.45
C GLY A 170 -11.70 -5.45 21.09
N ARG A 171 -11.02 -6.00 22.10
CA ARG A 171 -9.98 -7.01 21.86
C ARG A 171 -10.52 -8.30 21.22
N LEU A 172 -11.72 -8.75 21.59
CA LEU A 172 -12.35 -9.91 20.94
C LEU A 172 -12.71 -9.65 19.48
N VAL A 173 -13.15 -8.43 19.15
CA VAL A 173 -13.44 -8.02 17.77
C VAL A 173 -12.13 -7.98 16.98
N ASP A 174 -11.09 -7.32 17.50
CA ASP A 174 -9.79 -7.21 16.84
C ASP A 174 -9.18 -8.59 16.56
N LEU A 175 -9.24 -9.52 17.53
CA LEU A 175 -8.78 -10.89 17.34
C LEU A 175 -9.57 -11.62 16.25
N THR A 176 -10.90 -11.43 16.22
CA THR A 176 -11.74 -12.05 15.19
C THR A 176 -11.37 -11.54 13.79
N GLU A 177 -11.07 -10.24 13.67
CA GLU A 177 -10.61 -9.61 12.44
C GLU A 177 -9.20 -10.10 12.05
N GLU A 178 -8.24 -10.15 12.98
CA GLU A 178 -6.89 -10.66 12.74
C GLU A 178 -6.92 -12.12 12.22
N PHE A 179 -7.77 -12.98 12.79
CA PHE A 179 -7.93 -14.35 12.31
C PHE A 179 -8.63 -14.43 10.95
N SER A 180 -9.63 -13.56 10.72
CA SER A 180 -10.29 -13.45 9.41
C SER A 180 -9.28 -13.07 8.33
N ASP A 181 -8.43 -12.08 8.59
CA ASP A 181 -7.40 -11.61 7.67
C ASP A 181 -6.31 -12.67 7.44
N ALA A 182 -5.92 -13.40 8.49
CA ALA A 182 -4.98 -14.51 8.35
C ALA A 182 -5.54 -15.59 7.40
N ILE A 183 -6.82 -15.95 7.54
CA ILE A 183 -7.50 -16.90 6.65
C ILE A 183 -7.59 -16.35 5.23
N ALA A 184 -8.07 -15.11 5.07
CA ALA A 184 -8.24 -14.46 3.78
C ALA A 184 -6.92 -14.33 3.02
N SER A 185 -5.79 -14.14 3.72
CA SER A 185 -4.47 -14.02 3.12
C SER A 185 -3.99 -15.30 2.41
N GLY A 186 -4.52 -16.48 2.79
CA GLY A 186 -4.03 -17.77 2.31
C GLY A 186 -2.55 -18.06 2.63
N SER A 187 -1.90 -17.23 3.44
CA SER A 187 -0.48 -17.35 3.75
C SER A 187 -0.27 -18.37 4.88
N GLU A 188 0.46 -19.46 4.58
CA GLU A 188 0.89 -20.43 5.60
C GLU A 188 1.60 -19.75 6.77
N PHE A 189 2.48 -18.79 6.49
CA PHE A 189 3.24 -18.08 7.51
C PHE A 189 2.31 -17.31 8.47
N ARG A 190 1.34 -16.56 7.94
CA ARG A 190 0.38 -15.82 8.77
C ARG A 190 -0.53 -16.77 9.55
N LEU A 191 -1.04 -17.82 8.91
CA LEU A 191 -1.85 -18.84 9.59
C LEU A 191 -1.10 -19.54 10.73
N ARG A 192 0.18 -19.90 10.52
CA ARG A 192 1.03 -20.52 11.57
C ARG A 192 1.35 -19.52 12.69
N ALA A 193 1.68 -18.26 12.37
CA ALA A 193 1.93 -17.23 13.36
C ALA A 193 0.70 -16.96 14.25
N SER A 194 -0.49 -16.91 13.64
CA SER A 194 -1.75 -16.73 14.35
C SER A 194 -2.21 -17.97 15.13
N GLN A 195 -1.63 -19.16 14.92
CA GLN A 195 -2.07 -20.40 15.56
C GLN A 195 -1.88 -20.40 17.09
N ALA A 196 -0.75 -19.89 17.59
CA ALA A 196 -0.51 -19.81 19.03
C ALA A 196 -1.47 -18.83 19.72
N LYS A 197 -1.68 -17.67 19.08
CA LYS A 197 -2.66 -16.66 19.51
C LYS A 197 -4.07 -17.25 19.56
N TRP A 198 -4.43 -18.02 18.54
CA TRP A 198 -5.72 -18.69 18.43
C TRP A 198 -6.01 -19.63 19.62
N HIS A 199 -5.08 -20.54 19.94
CA HIS A 199 -5.25 -21.46 21.07
C HIS A 199 -5.40 -20.70 22.38
N THR A 200 -4.57 -19.68 22.59
CA THR A 200 -4.62 -18.84 23.79
C THR A 200 -5.97 -18.11 23.88
N ALA A 201 -6.46 -17.54 22.78
CA ALA A 201 -7.76 -16.88 22.73
C ALA A 201 -8.93 -17.83 23.05
N CYS A 202 -8.90 -19.07 22.55
CA CYS A 202 -9.91 -20.09 22.88
C CYS A 202 -9.96 -20.41 24.37
N ASP A 203 -8.81 -20.69 24.98
CA ASP A 203 -8.72 -21.00 26.41
C ASP A 203 -9.27 -19.86 27.28
N TRP A 204 -9.04 -18.62 26.84
CA TRP A 204 -9.56 -17.42 27.49
C TRP A 204 -11.05 -17.20 27.27
N VAL A 205 -11.58 -17.49 26.09
CA VAL A 205 -13.03 -17.41 25.83
C VAL A 205 -13.80 -18.42 26.69
N GLU A 206 -13.26 -19.63 26.88
CA GLU A 206 -13.87 -20.64 27.73
C GLU A 206 -13.95 -20.17 29.20
N LYS A 207 -12.83 -19.67 29.74
CA LYS A 207 -12.78 -19.08 31.10
C LYS A 207 -13.64 -17.83 31.23
N GLY A 208 -13.62 -16.95 30.22
CA GLY A 208 -14.41 -15.72 30.19
C GLY A 208 -15.91 -15.96 30.12
N SER A 209 -16.35 -17.09 29.55
CA SER A 209 -17.76 -17.47 29.47
C SER A 209 -18.39 -17.69 30.84
N GLU A 210 -17.65 -18.22 31.81
CA GLU A 210 -18.13 -18.38 33.19
C GLU A 210 -18.34 -17.03 33.88
N ILE A 211 -17.38 -16.11 33.70
CA ILE A 211 -17.43 -14.76 34.25
C ILE A 211 -18.61 -13.98 33.65
N LEU A 212 -18.82 -14.07 32.33
CA LEU A 212 -19.95 -13.43 31.65
C LEU A 212 -21.30 -13.96 32.10
N ARG A 213 -21.41 -15.28 32.33
CA ARG A 213 -22.64 -15.86 32.89
C ARG A 213 -22.94 -15.29 34.27
N ALA A 214 -21.93 -15.15 35.12
CA ALA A 214 -22.08 -14.55 36.44
C ALA A 214 -22.58 -13.09 36.36
N ILE A 215 -22.03 -12.29 35.43
CA ILE A 215 -22.43 -10.89 35.20
C ILE A 215 -23.86 -10.81 34.64
N LEU A 216 -24.23 -11.68 33.70
CA LEU A 216 -25.58 -11.71 33.11
C LEU A 216 -26.65 -12.18 34.11
N SER A 217 -26.27 -12.98 35.10
CA SER A 217 -27.14 -13.42 36.20
C SER A 217 -27.23 -12.44 37.37
N ASP A 218 -26.43 -11.37 37.36
CA ASP A 218 -26.42 -10.37 38.42
C ASP A 218 -27.60 -9.40 38.25
N GLU A 219 -28.59 -9.51 39.14
CA GLU A 219 -29.79 -8.66 39.17
C GLU A 219 -29.47 -7.19 39.57
N ASN A 220 -28.29 -6.93 40.15
CA ASN A 220 -27.87 -5.59 40.57
C ASN A 220 -27.04 -4.85 39.52
N ALA A 221 -26.66 -5.52 38.41
CA ALA A 221 -25.89 -4.88 37.36
C ALA A 221 -26.77 -3.91 36.54
N ASP A 222 -26.20 -2.77 36.16
CA ASP A 222 -26.93 -1.75 35.41
C ASP A 222 -27.20 -2.19 33.95
N GLY A 223 -28.17 -1.54 33.31
CA GLY A 223 -28.56 -1.88 31.94
C GLY A 223 -27.44 -1.69 30.90
N ALA A 224 -26.46 -0.84 31.17
CA ALA A 224 -25.30 -0.64 30.31
C ALA A 224 -24.33 -1.82 30.39
N THR A 225 -24.08 -2.33 31.60
CA THR A 225 -23.26 -3.53 31.85
C THR A 225 -23.88 -4.77 31.22
N HIS A 226 -25.20 -4.95 31.33
CA HIS A 226 -25.90 -6.06 30.67
C HIS A 226 -25.79 -6.01 29.14
N LYS A 227 -25.92 -4.82 28.53
CA LYS A 227 -25.73 -4.64 27.08
C LYS A 227 -24.31 -4.95 26.65
N ALA A 228 -23.32 -4.47 27.40
CA ALA A 228 -21.91 -4.74 27.12
C ALA A 228 -21.61 -6.25 27.24
N ALA A 229 -22.09 -6.92 28.28
CA ALA A 229 -21.96 -8.37 28.45
C ALA A 229 -22.61 -9.18 27.31
N GLN A 230 -23.79 -8.77 26.83
CA GLN A 230 -24.42 -9.40 25.66
C GLN A 230 -23.61 -9.19 24.37
N ALA A 231 -23.06 -8.00 24.16
CA ALA A 231 -22.20 -7.73 23.01
C ALA A 231 -20.94 -8.60 23.04
N ILE A 232 -20.33 -8.77 24.21
CA ILE A 232 -19.20 -9.69 24.40
C ILE A 232 -19.60 -11.13 24.07
N GLY A 233 -20.75 -11.60 24.53
CA GLY A 233 -21.23 -12.95 24.20
C GLY A 233 -21.41 -13.20 22.69
N ARG A 234 -21.84 -12.17 21.95
CA ARG A 234 -21.90 -12.22 20.47
C ARG A 234 -20.52 -12.28 19.84
N ALA A 235 -19.58 -11.45 20.31
CA ALA A 235 -18.20 -11.46 19.83
C ALA A 235 -17.49 -12.80 20.12
N GLN A 236 -17.70 -13.39 21.31
CA GLN A 236 -17.21 -14.74 21.63
C GLN A 236 -17.79 -15.80 20.70
N SER A 237 -19.09 -15.71 20.38
CA SER A 237 -19.73 -16.63 19.44
C SER A 237 -19.16 -16.49 18.03
N ALA A 238 -18.86 -15.27 17.58
CA ALA A 238 -18.22 -15.01 16.29
C ALA A 238 -16.80 -15.60 16.25
N LEU A 239 -16.01 -15.40 17.31
CA LEU A 239 -14.70 -16.01 17.45
C LEU A 239 -14.79 -17.53 17.40
N LEU A 240 -15.66 -18.17 18.20
CA LEU A 240 -15.84 -19.63 18.19
C LEU A 240 -16.28 -20.18 16.82
N ASN A 241 -17.12 -19.47 16.08
CA ASN A 241 -17.46 -19.85 14.71
C ASN A 241 -16.24 -19.79 13.78
N MET A 242 -15.34 -18.81 13.99
CA MET A 242 -14.09 -18.68 13.26
C MET A 242 -13.16 -19.90 13.49
N GLN A 243 -13.24 -20.57 14.63
CA GLN A 243 -12.47 -21.79 14.94
C GLN A 243 -12.56 -22.85 13.83
N GLY A 244 -13.78 -23.10 13.36
CA GLY A 244 -14.03 -24.10 12.31
C GLY A 244 -13.50 -23.66 10.95
N MET A 245 -13.47 -22.35 10.67
CA MET A 245 -12.88 -21.81 9.43
C MET A 245 -11.35 -21.86 9.48
N PHE A 246 -10.75 -21.44 10.59
CA PHE A 246 -9.31 -21.44 10.81
C PHE A 246 -8.72 -22.86 10.77
N SER A 247 -9.35 -23.82 11.45
CA SER A 247 -8.94 -25.24 11.42
C SER A 247 -9.02 -25.83 10.01
N ARG A 248 -10.05 -25.48 9.22
CA ARG A 248 -10.14 -25.91 7.82
C ARG A 248 -9.05 -25.29 6.96
N ALA A 249 -8.75 -24.00 7.12
CA ALA A 249 -7.67 -23.33 6.42
C ALA A 249 -6.31 -23.97 6.74
N LEU A 250 -6.03 -24.26 8.02
CA LEU A 250 -4.80 -24.93 8.44
C LEU A 250 -4.69 -26.35 7.84
N ASN A 251 -5.76 -27.13 7.88
CA ASN A 251 -5.80 -28.45 7.26
C ASN A 251 -5.62 -28.39 5.73
N GLN A 252 -6.12 -27.33 5.07
CA GLN A 252 -5.91 -27.13 3.64
C GLN A 252 -4.45 -26.87 3.32
N ILE A 253 -3.76 -26.04 4.12
CA ILE A 253 -2.31 -25.81 3.99
C ILE A 253 -1.53 -27.11 4.21
N GLU A 254 -1.85 -27.90 5.24
CA GLU A 254 -1.19 -29.20 5.46
C GLU A 254 -1.41 -30.19 4.31
N ARG A 255 -2.57 -30.14 3.62
CA ARG A 255 -2.82 -30.95 2.42
C ARG A 255 -2.05 -30.50 1.19
N GLN A 256 -1.67 -29.22 1.12
CA GLN A 256 -0.85 -28.68 0.03
C GLN A 256 0.65 -28.98 0.22
N ARG A 257 1.02 -29.61 1.33
CA ARG A 257 2.40 -29.94 1.66
C ARG A 257 2.93 -31.05 0.74
N VAL A 258 4.16 -30.88 0.24
CA VAL A 258 4.81 -31.92 -0.57
C VAL A 258 5.30 -33.01 0.36
N HIS A 259 4.61 -34.15 0.41
CA HIS A 259 4.97 -35.26 1.28
C HIS A 259 6.20 -36.02 0.75
N LEU A 260 7.28 -36.04 1.54
CA LEU A 260 8.47 -36.86 1.33
C LEU A 260 8.55 -37.92 2.44
N GLY A 261 7.91 -39.07 2.23
CA GLY A 261 7.84 -40.12 3.26
C GLY A 261 6.98 -39.69 4.45
N GLN A 262 7.51 -39.81 5.69
CA GLN A 262 6.79 -39.41 6.91
C GLN A 262 6.89 -37.90 7.23
N SER A 263 7.69 -37.14 6.49
CA SER A 263 7.84 -35.69 6.65
C SER A 263 7.42 -34.96 5.37
N GLY A 264 6.63 -33.89 5.48
CA GLY A 264 6.33 -33.03 4.33
C GLY A 264 7.24 -31.80 4.27
N LEU A 265 7.51 -31.29 3.08
CA LEU A 265 8.06 -29.95 2.86
C LEU A 265 6.90 -28.96 2.73
N SER A 266 6.86 -27.96 3.60
CA SER A 266 5.89 -26.87 3.49
C SER A 266 6.41 -25.73 2.62
N THR A 267 5.50 -24.86 2.16
CA THR A 267 5.86 -23.67 1.39
C THR A 267 6.77 -22.75 2.20
N THR A 268 6.58 -22.71 3.52
CA THR A 268 7.44 -21.96 4.44
C THR A 268 8.82 -22.58 4.56
N ASP A 269 8.93 -23.91 4.62
CA ASP A 269 10.21 -24.61 4.63
C ASP A 269 11.00 -24.34 3.35
N ILE A 270 10.33 -24.44 2.19
CA ILE A 270 10.91 -24.16 0.87
C ILE A 270 11.36 -22.69 0.79
N LYS A 271 10.51 -21.75 1.19
CA LYS A 271 10.85 -20.32 1.21
C LYS A 271 12.06 -20.03 2.11
N ARG A 272 12.10 -20.62 3.30
CA ARG A 272 13.22 -20.43 4.24
C ARG A 272 14.51 -21.00 3.68
N TRP A 273 14.45 -22.18 3.07
CA TRP A 273 15.58 -22.79 2.39
C TRP A 273 16.07 -21.91 1.22
N LEU A 274 15.16 -21.39 0.38
CA LEU A 274 15.49 -20.47 -0.72
C LEU A 274 16.17 -19.19 -0.22
N LEU A 275 15.70 -18.60 0.88
CA LEU A 275 16.31 -17.39 1.47
C LEU A 275 17.70 -17.64 2.07
N LEU A 276 17.98 -18.86 2.51
CA LEU A 276 19.28 -19.27 3.04
C LEU A 276 20.23 -19.78 1.96
N HIS A 277 19.75 -19.95 0.73
CA HIS A 277 20.55 -20.44 -0.37
C HIS A 277 21.34 -19.29 -1.00
N GLU A 278 22.67 -19.36 -0.96
CA GLU A 278 23.54 -18.27 -1.40
C GLU A 278 23.47 -18.01 -2.92
N ASP A 279 23.25 -19.06 -3.72
CA ASP A 279 23.17 -18.98 -5.18
C ASP A 279 21.87 -19.60 -5.71
N LEU A 280 20.79 -18.81 -5.66
CA LEU A 280 19.48 -19.19 -6.22
C LEU A 280 19.52 -19.47 -7.72
N ALA A 281 20.40 -18.82 -8.47
CA ALA A 281 20.48 -18.97 -9.92
C ALA A 281 20.99 -20.37 -10.31
N SER A 282 21.88 -20.94 -9.48
CA SER A 282 22.37 -22.31 -9.68
C SER A 282 21.25 -23.36 -9.72
N LEU A 283 20.14 -23.13 -9.02
CA LEU A 283 18.98 -24.05 -8.97
C LEU A 283 18.22 -24.12 -10.30
N ALA A 284 18.36 -23.11 -11.17
CA ALA A 284 17.75 -23.08 -12.49
C ALA A 284 18.64 -23.72 -13.57
N THR A 285 19.91 -24.03 -13.25
CA THR A 285 20.83 -24.71 -14.16
C THR A 285 20.25 -26.07 -14.54
N ASP A 286 20.13 -26.33 -15.83
CA ASP A 286 19.53 -27.54 -16.41
C ASP A 286 18.04 -27.79 -16.07
N ALA A 287 17.38 -26.88 -15.35
CA ALA A 287 15.94 -26.97 -15.03
C ALA A 287 15.04 -26.38 -16.13
N ILE A 288 15.60 -25.47 -16.94
CA ILE A 288 14.94 -24.88 -18.11
C ILE A 288 15.53 -25.54 -19.34
N ASP A 289 14.86 -26.59 -19.83
CA ASP A 289 15.12 -27.07 -21.18
C ASP A 289 14.65 -25.99 -22.17
N GLN A 290 15.42 -25.77 -23.23
CA GLN A 290 15.20 -24.65 -24.16
C GLN A 290 13.73 -24.56 -24.56
N PRO A 291 13.07 -23.38 -24.46
CA PRO A 291 11.70 -23.27 -24.94
C PRO A 291 11.71 -23.66 -26.42
N VAL A 292 10.85 -24.62 -26.77
CA VAL A 292 10.61 -25.00 -28.17
C VAL A 292 10.36 -23.70 -28.91
N VAL A 293 11.28 -23.30 -29.79
CA VAL A 293 11.15 -22.08 -30.58
C VAL A 293 9.81 -22.19 -31.32
N PRO A 294 8.79 -21.39 -30.97
CA PRO A 294 7.51 -21.50 -31.65
C PRO A 294 7.73 -20.92 -33.05
N LEU A 295 7.91 -21.81 -34.04
CA LEU A 295 8.16 -21.45 -35.43
C LEU A 295 6.95 -20.74 -36.09
N PHE A 296 5.88 -20.53 -35.35
CA PHE A 296 4.59 -20.00 -35.80
C PHE A 296 4.37 -18.54 -35.37
N ILE A 297 5.28 -17.96 -34.58
CA ILE A 297 5.18 -16.54 -34.20
C ILE A 297 6.09 -15.76 -35.12
N THR A 298 5.51 -14.93 -35.98
CA THR A 298 6.27 -14.03 -36.83
C THR A 298 6.81 -12.86 -35.98
N PRO A 299 7.97 -12.28 -36.32
CA PRO A 299 8.49 -11.11 -35.61
C PRO A 299 7.50 -9.94 -35.51
N ALA A 300 6.59 -9.82 -36.48
CA ALA A 300 5.53 -8.81 -36.47
C ALA A 300 4.52 -9.04 -35.32
N GLU A 301 4.03 -10.28 -35.15
CA GLU A 301 3.12 -10.63 -34.05
C GLU A 301 3.80 -10.47 -32.68
N MET A 302 5.11 -10.75 -32.60
CA MET A 302 5.87 -10.50 -31.36
C MET A 302 5.94 -9.02 -31.02
N ILE A 303 6.16 -8.16 -32.02
CA ILE A 303 6.22 -6.71 -31.82
C ILE A 303 4.85 -6.16 -31.41
N ASP A 304 3.77 -6.64 -32.03
CA ASP A 304 2.41 -6.17 -31.76
C ASP A 304 1.95 -6.56 -30.34
N VAL A 305 2.24 -7.79 -29.91
CA VAL A 305 1.98 -8.25 -28.54
C VAL A 305 2.89 -7.52 -27.55
N ALA A 306 4.17 -7.34 -27.86
CA ALA A 306 5.09 -6.62 -26.98
C ALA A 306 4.74 -5.14 -26.82
N GLU A 307 4.27 -4.48 -27.89
CA GLU A 307 3.77 -3.11 -27.85
C GLU A 307 2.50 -3.02 -27.00
N THR A 308 1.57 -3.97 -27.17
CA THR A 308 0.34 -4.04 -26.38
C THR A 308 0.63 -4.21 -24.88
N GLU A 309 1.52 -5.14 -24.51
CA GLU A 309 1.93 -5.37 -23.12
C GLU A 309 2.69 -4.17 -22.55
N LEU A 310 3.62 -3.56 -23.30
CA LEU A 310 4.36 -2.37 -22.89
C LEU A 310 3.42 -1.16 -22.66
N LEU A 311 2.41 -1.00 -23.51
CA LEU A 311 1.40 0.07 -23.38
C LEU A 311 0.46 -0.19 -22.20
N GLN A 312 0.06 -1.44 -21.96
CA GLN A 312 -0.73 -1.81 -20.78
C GLN A 312 0.05 -1.59 -19.47
N ASP A 313 1.32 -2.00 -19.41
CA ASP A 313 2.15 -1.86 -18.21
C ASP A 313 2.52 -0.39 -17.93
N ARG A 314 2.69 0.42 -18.99
CA ARG A 314 2.75 1.90 -18.87
C ARG A 314 1.45 2.49 -18.36
N ALA A 315 0.29 2.00 -18.78
CA ALA A 315 -1.01 2.50 -18.30
C ALA A 315 -1.22 2.19 -16.81
N VAL A 316 -0.79 1.01 -16.33
CA VAL A 316 -0.84 0.63 -14.91
C VAL A 316 0.17 1.43 -14.07
N SER A 317 1.38 1.66 -14.60
CA SER A 317 2.41 2.46 -13.91
C SER A 317 2.15 3.98 -13.94
N ALA A 318 1.37 4.46 -14.91
CA ALA A 318 0.95 5.86 -15.03
C ALA A 318 -0.28 6.22 -14.15
N VAL A 319 -0.80 5.29 -13.35
CA VAL A 319 -1.71 5.62 -12.24
C VAL A 319 -0.90 6.24 -11.10
N SER A 320 -0.30 7.41 -11.38
CA SER A 320 0.02 8.37 -10.34
C SER A 320 -1.31 8.86 -9.76
N ASN A 321 -1.39 8.94 -8.42
CA ASN A 321 -2.56 9.37 -7.65
C ASN A 321 -2.97 10.85 -7.90
N GLY A 322 -3.39 11.19 -9.11
CA GLY A 322 -3.91 12.50 -9.45
C GLY A 322 -4.34 12.58 -10.91
N LEU A 323 -5.53 13.12 -11.16
CA LEU A 323 -5.95 13.51 -12.51
C LEU A 323 -4.92 14.52 -13.06
N PRO A 324 -4.40 14.33 -14.29
CA PRO A 324 -3.52 15.33 -14.90
C PRO A 324 -4.27 16.66 -15.02
N THR A 325 -3.57 17.77 -14.78
CA THR A 325 -4.13 19.11 -14.96
C THR A 325 -4.56 19.29 -16.42
N GLY A 326 -5.84 19.64 -16.64
CA GLY A 326 -6.40 19.87 -17.96
C GLY A 326 -5.52 20.84 -18.75
N THR A 327 -4.95 20.35 -19.84
CA THR A 327 -4.21 21.16 -20.82
C THR A 327 -5.11 21.27 -22.04
N ASP A 328 -5.28 22.48 -22.58
CA ASP A 328 -6.05 22.67 -23.81
C ASP A 328 -5.44 21.83 -24.93
N ALA A 329 -6.26 20.99 -25.55
CA ALA A 329 -5.84 20.22 -26.72
C ALA A 329 -5.41 21.20 -27.83
N PRO A 330 -4.21 21.05 -28.43
CA PRO A 330 -3.86 21.86 -29.58
C PRO A 330 -4.92 21.63 -30.66
N THR A 331 -5.42 22.71 -31.25
CA THR A 331 -6.41 22.64 -32.32
C THR A 331 -5.83 21.84 -33.47
N THR A 332 -6.20 20.57 -33.56
CA THR A 332 -5.90 19.72 -34.71
C THR A 332 -6.58 20.34 -35.91
N ILE A 333 -5.81 21.05 -36.73
CA ILE A 333 -6.19 21.32 -38.10
C ILE A 333 -6.35 19.94 -38.71
N SER A 334 -7.58 19.58 -39.10
CA SER A 334 -7.84 18.29 -39.72
C SER A 334 -7.14 18.29 -41.09
N ASP A 335 -6.00 17.59 -41.18
CA ASP A 335 -5.21 17.42 -42.41
C ASP A 335 -5.87 16.50 -43.44
N GLY A 336 -7.08 15.99 -43.16
CA GLY A 336 -7.86 15.09 -44.02
C GLY A 336 -7.97 15.52 -45.50
N PRO A 337 -8.28 16.79 -45.83
CA PRO A 337 -8.37 17.21 -47.23
C PRO A 337 -7.00 17.43 -47.91
N GLN A 338 -5.88 17.49 -47.17
CA GLN A 338 -4.54 17.54 -47.76
C GLN A 338 -4.05 16.14 -48.13
N MET A 339 -4.26 15.14 -47.26
CA MET A 339 -3.83 13.76 -47.49
C MET A 339 -4.56 13.10 -48.67
N GLN A 340 -5.85 13.41 -48.86
CA GLN A 340 -6.61 12.92 -50.01
C GLN A 340 -6.04 13.46 -51.34
N ARG A 341 -5.65 14.75 -51.39
CA ARG A 341 -5.02 15.35 -52.57
C ARG A 341 -3.64 14.76 -52.84
N GLU A 342 -2.87 14.52 -51.80
CA GLU A 342 -1.56 13.85 -51.91
C GLU A 342 -1.68 12.44 -52.49
N LEU A 343 -2.74 11.70 -52.12
CA LEU A 343 -3.04 10.40 -52.70
C LEU A 343 -3.44 10.52 -54.17
N ASP A 344 -4.34 11.43 -54.51
CA ASP A 344 -4.79 11.65 -55.89
C ASP A 344 -3.62 12.06 -56.81
N ASP A 345 -2.75 12.97 -56.36
CA ASP A 345 -1.57 13.42 -57.10
C ASP A 345 -0.54 12.30 -57.30
N TRP A 346 -0.33 11.47 -56.28
CA TRP A 346 0.58 10.32 -56.38
C TRP A 346 0.00 9.23 -57.28
N LEU A 347 -1.30 8.97 -57.20
CA LEU A 347 -2.01 8.03 -58.07
C LEU A 347 -1.92 8.46 -59.54
N ALA A 348 -2.08 9.76 -59.82
CA ALA A 348 -1.89 10.30 -61.16
C ALA A 348 -0.47 10.00 -61.70
N ARG A 349 0.58 10.23 -60.90
CA ARG A 349 1.98 9.92 -61.30
C ARG A 349 2.21 8.43 -61.55
N LEU A 350 1.65 7.56 -60.72
CA LEU A 350 1.74 6.11 -60.92
C LEU A 350 0.94 5.65 -62.14
N SER A 351 -0.20 6.29 -62.43
CA SER A 351 -1.00 6.03 -63.62
C SER A 351 -0.28 6.46 -64.91
N ASP A 352 0.46 7.57 -64.89
CA ASP A 352 1.31 8.00 -66.00
C ASP A 352 2.45 7.00 -66.24
N PHE A 353 3.08 6.51 -65.16
CA PHE A 353 4.07 5.44 -65.24
C PHE A 353 3.48 4.16 -65.83
N ALA A 354 2.28 3.76 -65.40
CA ALA A 354 1.53 2.63 -65.95
C ALA A 354 1.18 2.82 -67.45
N ALA A 355 0.81 4.03 -67.85
CA ALA A 355 0.44 4.36 -69.22
C ALA A 355 1.61 4.34 -70.20
N LEU A 356 2.85 4.55 -69.74
CA LEU A 356 4.07 4.38 -70.57
C LEU A 356 4.20 2.95 -71.13
N GLY A 357 3.62 1.94 -70.47
CA GLY A 357 3.55 0.57 -70.97
C GLY A 357 2.61 0.37 -72.17
N ASN A 358 1.69 1.31 -72.43
CA ASN A 358 0.67 1.21 -73.49
C ASN A 358 1.11 1.80 -74.85
N PHE A 359 2.30 2.41 -74.95
CA PHE A 359 2.83 2.96 -76.20
C PHE A 359 4.07 2.16 -76.67
N PRO A 360 3.92 1.21 -77.62
CA PRO A 360 4.97 0.25 -77.99
C PRO A 360 6.26 0.88 -78.55
N SER A 361 6.16 2.05 -79.18
CA SER A 361 7.29 2.77 -79.78
C SER A 361 8.16 3.52 -78.76
N ILE A 362 7.63 3.81 -77.56
CA ILE A 362 8.34 4.51 -76.47
C ILE A 362 8.79 3.50 -75.39
N ALA A 363 8.00 2.44 -75.17
CA ALA A 363 8.29 1.36 -74.23
C ALA A 363 9.51 0.49 -74.59
N ALA A 364 10.06 0.62 -75.80
CA ALA A 364 11.28 -0.09 -76.22
C ALA A 364 12.57 0.52 -75.61
N GLU A 365 12.55 1.81 -75.24
CA GLU A 365 13.73 2.53 -74.71
C GLU A 365 13.55 3.04 -73.26
N GLY A 366 12.34 2.98 -72.69
CA GLY A 366 12.06 3.41 -71.31
C GLY A 366 12.29 2.33 -70.23
N PRO A 367 12.57 2.72 -68.97
CA PRO A 367 12.79 1.78 -67.87
C PRO A 367 11.49 1.07 -67.47
N LYS A 368 11.47 -0.27 -67.56
CA LYS A 368 10.32 -1.13 -67.18
C LYS A 368 10.13 -1.30 -65.66
N SER A 369 11.07 -0.74 -64.89
CA SER A 369 11.10 -0.79 -63.44
C SER A 369 11.77 0.48 -62.93
N ILE A 370 11.20 1.09 -61.89
CA ILE A 370 11.77 2.24 -61.19
C ILE A 370 12.02 1.88 -59.72
N PRO A 371 13.08 2.43 -59.09
CA PRO A 371 13.24 2.36 -57.65
C PRO A 371 12.09 3.05 -56.91
N VAL A 372 11.67 2.49 -55.78
CA VAL A 372 10.52 3.00 -55.01
C VAL A 372 10.78 4.40 -54.46
N GLN A 373 12.00 4.72 -54.07
CA GLN A 373 12.36 6.06 -53.59
C GLN A 373 12.06 7.16 -54.61
N ASP A 374 12.18 6.86 -55.91
CA ASP A 374 11.93 7.83 -56.99
C ASP A 374 10.42 8.11 -57.18
N SER A 375 9.56 7.22 -56.68
CA SER A 375 8.10 7.41 -56.66
C SER A 375 7.63 8.11 -55.38
N LEU A 376 8.26 7.82 -54.24
CA LEU A 376 7.85 8.34 -52.95
C LEU A 376 8.39 9.77 -52.69
N LEU A 377 9.55 10.10 -53.25
CA LEU A 377 10.27 11.37 -53.04
C LEU A 377 10.25 12.26 -54.31
N PRO A 378 10.48 13.58 -54.15
CA PRO A 378 10.65 14.33 -52.90
C PRO A 378 9.32 14.52 -52.17
N ALA A 379 9.33 14.36 -50.84
CA ALA A 379 8.19 14.57 -49.95
C ALA A 379 8.65 14.80 -48.50
N SER A 380 7.79 15.34 -47.64
CA SER A 380 8.04 15.33 -46.19
C SER A 380 7.97 13.89 -45.67
N PHE A 381 8.55 13.63 -44.49
CA PHE A 381 8.55 12.28 -43.89
C PHE A 381 7.12 11.72 -43.74
N ALA A 382 6.16 12.57 -43.34
CA ALA A 382 4.76 12.17 -43.16
C ALA A 382 4.12 11.72 -44.48
N VAL A 383 4.32 12.47 -45.56
CA VAL A 383 3.77 12.15 -46.88
C VAL A 383 4.47 10.93 -47.50
N ALA A 384 5.79 10.83 -47.36
CA ALA A 384 6.55 9.67 -47.84
C ALA A 384 6.15 8.38 -47.12
N SER A 385 5.96 8.44 -45.79
CA SER A 385 5.52 7.30 -44.97
C SER A 385 4.10 6.88 -45.31
N TYR A 386 3.21 7.84 -45.55
CA TYR A 386 1.84 7.57 -45.97
C TYR A 386 1.78 6.91 -47.36
N ARG A 387 2.54 7.41 -48.34
CA ARG A 387 2.63 6.76 -49.65
C ARG A 387 3.22 5.35 -49.53
N ALA A 388 4.25 5.17 -48.69
CA ALA A 388 4.88 3.87 -48.45
C ALA A 388 3.90 2.86 -47.84
N SER A 389 3.03 3.28 -46.90
CA SER A 389 2.03 2.39 -46.29
C SER A 389 0.95 1.93 -47.28
N MET A 390 0.80 2.60 -48.42
CA MET A 390 -0.15 2.24 -49.48
C MET A 390 0.45 1.32 -50.56
N LEU A 391 1.77 1.15 -50.60
CA LEU A 391 2.45 0.28 -51.58
C LEU A 391 1.96 -1.19 -51.56
N PRO A 392 1.63 -1.80 -50.41
CA PRO A 392 1.09 -3.17 -50.38
C PRO A 392 -0.25 -3.33 -51.10
N LEU A 393 -1.03 -2.24 -51.27
CA LEU A 393 -2.32 -2.28 -51.93
C LEU A 393 -2.21 -2.41 -53.46
N LEU A 394 -1.04 -2.17 -54.04
CA LEU A 394 -0.80 -2.29 -55.48
C LEU A 394 -0.99 -3.74 -55.94
N GLY A 395 -2.04 -3.99 -56.73
CA GLY A 395 -2.40 -5.33 -57.20
C GLY A 395 -3.20 -6.17 -56.21
N ASP A 396 -3.70 -5.60 -55.12
CA ASP A 396 -4.57 -6.30 -54.16
C ASP A 396 -5.97 -6.55 -54.78
N ALA A 397 -6.34 -7.82 -54.89
CA ALA A 397 -7.57 -8.26 -55.54
C ALA A 397 -8.85 -7.95 -54.75
N ASP A 398 -8.76 -7.84 -53.42
CA ASP A 398 -9.89 -7.52 -52.55
C ASP A 398 -10.11 -6.01 -52.50
N GLU A 399 -9.04 -5.22 -52.39
CA GLU A 399 -9.12 -3.75 -52.42
C GLU A 399 -9.59 -3.24 -53.80
N ALA A 400 -9.16 -3.88 -54.90
CA ALA A 400 -9.58 -3.54 -56.26
C ALA A 400 -11.10 -3.68 -56.51
N ARG A 401 -11.84 -4.38 -55.65
CA ARG A 401 -13.32 -4.53 -55.74
C ARG A 401 -14.08 -3.38 -55.09
N LEU A 402 -13.40 -2.55 -54.30
CA LEU A 402 -13.99 -1.43 -53.58
C LEU A 402 -14.10 -0.16 -54.46
N GLN A 403 -14.59 0.92 -53.87
CA GLN A 403 -14.67 2.23 -54.53
C GLN A 403 -13.76 3.24 -53.83
N GLY A 404 -13.20 4.19 -54.58
CA GLY A 404 -12.32 5.24 -54.07
C GLY A 404 -10.86 5.10 -54.55
N ALA A 405 -10.02 6.03 -54.09
CA ALA A 405 -8.63 6.17 -54.56
C ALA A 405 -7.74 4.95 -54.24
N THR A 406 -7.96 4.26 -53.11
CA THR A 406 -7.22 3.02 -52.78
C THR A 406 -7.60 1.86 -53.71
N ALA A 407 -8.87 1.77 -54.10
CA ALA A 407 -9.33 0.80 -55.08
C ALA A 407 -8.81 1.10 -56.50
N GLU A 408 -8.65 2.37 -56.86
CA GLU A 408 -8.00 2.78 -58.11
C GLU A 408 -6.49 2.45 -58.11
N LEU A 409 -5.81 2.70 -56.99
CA LEU A 409 -4.41 2.32 -56.78
C LEU A 409 -4.22 0.81 -56.96
N ALA A 410 -5.09 -0.01 -56.36
CA ALA A 410 -5.03 -1.47 -56.45
C ALA A 410 -5.23 -2.02 -57.87
N ARG A 411 -5.92 -1.29 -58.74
CA ARG A 411 -6.14 -1.66 -60.15
C ARG A 411 -4.99 -1.29 -61.08
N LEU A 412 -4.01 -0.51 -60.62
CA LEU A 412 -2.88 -0.13 -61.46
C LEU A 412 -2.06 -1.37 -61.86
N PRO A 413 -1.60 -1.49 -63.11
CA PRO A 413 -0.76 -2.58 -63.57
C PRO A 413 0.70 -2.39 -63.13
N VAL A 414 0.90 -2.13 -61.84
CA VAL A 414 2.20 -1.88 -61.22
C VAL A 414 2.40 -2.89 -60.09
N LYS A 415 3.54 -3.57 -60.07
CA LYS A 415 3.92 -4.52 -59.03
C LYS A 415 4.98 -3.92 -58.12
N PHE A 416 4.72 -3.95 -56.81
CA PHE A 416 5.68 -3.62 -55.78
C PHE A 416 6.52 -4.85 -55.40
N THR A 417 7.84 -4.68 -55.34
CA THR A 417 8.81 -5.74 -55.03
C THR A 417 9.77 -5.26 -53.93
N PRO A 418 9.48 -5.53 -52.65
CA PRO A 418 10.35 -5.18 -51.55
C PRO A 418 11.55 -6.12 -51.43
N THR A 419 12.61 -5.65 -50.78
CA THR A 419 13.75 -6.46 -50.33
C THR A 419 14.09 -6.11 -48.89
N ASP A 420 14.83 -6.99 -48.22
CA ASP A 420 15.22 -6.84 -46.81
C ASP A 420 16.45 -5.93 -46.60
N GLU A 421 16.97 -5.32 -47.67
CA GLU A 421 18.11 -4.40 -47.61
C GLU A 421 17.64 -2.94 -47.55
N MET A 422 18.41 -2.08 -46.88
CA MET A 422 18.12 -0.65 -46.76
C MET A 422 19.11 0.17 -47.59
N ILE A 423 18.62 1.23 -48.23
CA ILE A 423 19.43 2.23 -48.91
C ILE A 423 19.40 3.55 -48.14
N GLN A 424 20.57 4.14 -47.93
CA GLN A 424 20.70 5.51 -47.38
C GLN A 424 20.42 6.52 -48.49
N LEU A 425 19.57 7.51 -48.21
CA LEU A 425 19.12 8.49 -49.19
C LEU A 425 19.65 9.89 -48.82
N PRO A 426 20.12 10.67 -49.80
CA PRO A 426 20.52 12.05 -49.58
C PRO A 426 19.28 12.99 -49.61
N ASP A 427 18.25 12.68 -48.82
CA ASP A 427 17.04 13.49 -48.68
C ASP A 427 16.98 14.17 -47.29
N LEU A 428 16.39 15.38 -47.24
CA LEU A 428 16.34 16.18 -46.01
C LEU A 428 15.38 15.59 -44.95
N HIS A 429 14.34 14.86 -45.38
CA HIS A 429 13.29 14.36 -44.51
C HIS A 429 13.32 12.83 -44.33
N VAL A 430 13.93 12.10 -45.27
CA VAL A 430 14.02 10.62 -45.22
C VAL A 430 15.47 10.17 -45.34
N ALA A 431 16.05 9.72 -44.22
CA ALA A 431 17.46 9.30 -44.17
C ALA A 431 17.73 7.96 -44.86
N ALA A 432 16.78 7.01 -44.81
CA ALA A 432 16.91 5.69 -45.41
C ALA A 432 15.55 5.07 -45.73
N MET A 433 15.48 4.18 -46.73
CA MET A 433 14.30 3.38 -47.06
C MET A 433 14.69 1.96 -47.47
N SER A 434 13.74 1.02 -47.41
CA SER A 434 13.94 -0.33 -47.94
C SER A 434 14.20 -0.25 -49.45
N LEU A 435 15.20 -1.00 -49.91
CA LEU A 435 15.46 -1.16 -51.33
C LEU A 435 14.29 -1.92 -51.93
N ALA A 436 13.59 -1.29 -52.87
CA ALA A 436 12.42 -1.86 -53.50
C ALA A 436 12.20 -1.26 -54.88
N SER A 437 11.47 -1.97 -55.73
CA SER A 437 11.14 -1.53 -57.09
C SER A 437 9.65 -1.60 -57.41
N LEU A 438 9.22 -0.66 -58.27
CA LEU A 438 7.93 -0.66 -58.94
C LEU A 438 8.13 -1.04 -60.40
N SER A 439 7.54 -2.16 -60.82
CA SER A 439 7.67 -2.67 -62.19
C SER A 439 6.30 -2.78 -62.87
N LEU A 440 6.27 -2.57 -64.19
CA LEU A 440 5.03 -2.73 -64.96
C LEU A 440 4.65 -4.20 -65.10
N SER A 441 3.41 -4.52 -64.73
CA SER A 441 2.79 -5.84 -64.88
C SER A 441 2.30 -6.00 -66.33
N LEU A 442 3.22 -6.23 -67.28
CA LEU A 442 2.84 -6.55 -68.65
C LEU A 442 2.32 -7.99 -68.70
N ASN A 443 1.00 -8.16 -68.72
CA ASN A 443 0.38 -9.47 -68.97
C ASN A 443 0.83 -9.98 -70.35
N THR A 444 1.82 -10.86 -70.35
CA THR A 444 2.10 -11.76 -71.48
C THR A 444 1.53 -13.12 -71.08
N GLU A 445 0.52 -13.53 -71.85
CA GLU A 445 -0.08 -14.86 -71.88
C GLU A 445 -1.01 -15.27 -70.73
N GLY A 446 -2.31 -15.14 -71.01
CA GLY A 446 -3.18 -16.30 -71.15
C GLY A 446 -3.36 -17.17 -69.90
N ASP A 447 -4.38 -16.82 -69.13
CA ASP A 447 -5.17 -17.70 -68.27
C ASP A 447 -5.27 -19.13 -68.85
N LYS A 448 -4.48 -20.04 -68.28
CA LYS A 448 -4.79 -21.47 -68.24
C LYS A 448 -4.92 -21.85 -66.77
N SER A 449 -6.09 -21.57 -66.27
CA SER A 449 -6.77 -22.37 -65.25
C SER A 449 -6.68 -23.86 -65.62
N ASP A 450 -6.07 -24.66 -64.75
CA ASP A 450 -6.60 -25.95 -64.28
C ASP A 450 -5.63 -26.65 -63.30
N GLU A 451 -6.24 -27.17 -62.23
CA GLU A 451 -5.76 -28.03 -61.11
C GLU A 451 -4.89 -27.44 -59.98
#